data_AF-A0A0G0YBC2-F1
#
_entry.id   AF-A0A0G0YBC2-F1
#
_cell.length_a   1.000
_cell.length_b   1.000
_cell.length_c   1.000
_cell.angle_alpha   90.00
_cell.angle_beta   90.00
_cell.angle_gamma   90.00
#
_symmetry.space_group_name_H-M   'P 1'
#
loop_
_entity.id
_entity.type
_entity.pdbx_description
1 polymer ?
#
loop_
_entity_poly.entity_id
_entity_poly.type
_entity_poly.pdbx_seq_one_letter_code
_entity_poly.pdbx_strand_id
1 'polypeptide(L)'
;MSEKFIGKNIKLSLEFDRYLSKHPDTFKKIPKGACVVITVKGDDAFNRQSKILVDKTRTKTRKCIEARKEGSRWILQPSAV
;
A
#
# COMPACT_ATOMS: atom_id res chain seq x y z
N MET A 1 17.51 -0.47 -2.89
CA MET A 1 16.46 -1.13 -2.08
C MET A 1 17.04 -2.45 -1.60
N SER A 2 16.73 -2.90 -0.37
CA SER A 2 17.22 -4.18 0.13
C SER A 2 16.27 -5.33 -0.25
N GLU A 3 16.80 -6.54 -0.40
CA GLU A 3 15.99 -7.75 -0.63
C GLU A 3 14.96 -7.97 0.47
N LYS A 4 15.32 -7.68 1.72
CA LYS A 4 14.41 -7.73 2.88
C LYS A 4 13.20 -6.81 2.71
N PHE A 5 13.39 -5.59 2.19
CA PHE A 5 12.29 -4.66 1.91
C PHE A 5 11.39 -5.22 0.80
N ILE A 6 11.98 -5.70 -0.30
CA ILE A 6 11.24 -6.24 -1.44
C ILE A 6 10.41 -7.46 -1.02
N GLY A 7 11.02 -8.42 -0.33
CA GLY A 7 10.33 -9.61 0.16
C GLY A 7 9.19 -9.28 1.14
N LYS A 8 9.42 -8.30 2.03
CA LYS A 8 8.36 -7.80 2.93
C LYS A 8 7.21 -7.15 2.14
N ASN A 9 7.52 -6.33 1.14
CA ASN A 9 6.51 -5.67 0.33
C ASN A 9 5.67 -6.69 -0.46
N ILE A 10 6.29 -7.68 -1.10
CA ILE A 10 5.60 -8.77 -1.82
C ILE A 10 4.66 -9.52 -0.87
N LYS A 11 5.14 -9.90 0.32
CA LYS A 11 4.32 -10.60 1.32
C LYS A 11 3.10 -9.77 1.71
N LEU A 12 3.28 -8.47 1.97
CA LEU A 12 2.20 -7.57 2.35
C LEU A 12 1.19 -7.35 1.21
N SER A 13 1.65 -7.26 -0.04
CA SER A 13 0.77 -7.19 -1.21
C SER A 13 -0.12 -8.42 -1.32
N LEU A 14 0.44 -9.62 -1.16
CA LEU A 14 -0.34 -10.88 -1.17
C LEU A 14 -1.32 -10.98 0.00
N GLU A 15 -0.97 -10.45 1.17
CA GLU A 15 -1.89 -10.33 2.31
C GLU A 15 -3.04 -9.37 2.01
N PHE A 16 -2.74 -8.23 1.36
CA PHE A 16 -3.74 -7.25 0.99
C PHE A 16 -4.68 -7.77 -0.12
N ASP A 17 -4.16 -8.47 -1.13
CA ASP A 17 -4.98 -9.11 -2.18
C ASP A 17 -5.97 -10.12 -1.58
N ARG A 18 -5.51 -10.93 -0.62
CA ARG A 18 -6.37 -11.87 0.14
C ARG A 18 -7.38 -11.16 1.05
N TYR A 19 -7.06 -9.97 1.53
CA TYR A 19 -8.02 -9.15 2.26
C TYR A 19 -9.10 -8.61 1.31
N LEU A 20 -8.70 -8.05 0.17
CA LEU A 20 -9.63 -7.50 -0.82
C LEU A 20 -10.61 -8.54 -1.37
N SER A 21 -10.17 -9.79 -1.58
CA SER A 21 -11.06 -10.86 -2.02
C SER A 21 -12.18 -11.18 -1.02
N LYS A 22 -11.96 -10.92 0.28
CA LYS A 22 -12.95 -11.07 1.35
C LYS A 22 -13.74 -9.78 1.62
N HIS A 23 -13.27 -8.65 1.11
CA HIS A 23 -13.84 -7.32 1.36
C HIS A 23 -14.03 -6.55 0.04
N PRO A 24 -14.96 -6.99 -0.83
CA PRO A 24 -15.17 -6.40 -2.16
C PRO A 24 -15.57 -4.91 -2.08
N ASP A 25 -16.24 -4.48 -1.03
CA ASP A 25 -16.59 -3.06 -0.83
C ASP A 25 -15.36 -2.18 -0.58
N THR A 26 -14.29 -2.75 -0.03
CA THR A 26 -13.00 -2.05 0.08
C THR A 26 -12.35 -1.92 -1.28
N PHE A 27 -12.42 -2.97 -2.13
CA PHE A 27 -11.87 -2.93 -3.49
C PHE A 27 -12.56 -1.87 -4.35
N LYS A 28 -13.89 -1.72 -4.25
CA LYS A 28 -14.65 -0.69 -4.98
C LYS A 28 -14.20 0.75 -4.68
N LYS A 29 -13.58 0.99 -3.52
CA LYS A 29 -13.06 2.32 -3.15
C LYS A 29 -11.71 2.64 -3.80
N ILE A 30 -11.04 1.65 -4.40
CA ILE A 30 -9.76 1.84 -5.08
C ILE A 30 -10.02 2.36 -6.49
N PRO A 31 -9.53 3.57 -6.85
CA PRO A 31 -9.70 4.08 -8.21
C PRO A 31 -9.05 3.15 -9.24
N LYS A 32 -9.69 2.98 -10.40
CA LYS A 32 -9.13 2.17 -11.48
C LYS A 32 -7.77 2.74 -11.89
N GLY A 33 -6.75 1.87 -11.96
CA GLY A 33 -5.38 2.26 -12.31
C GLY A 33 -4.61 2.97 -11.18
N ALA A 34 -5.17 3.06 -9.97
CA ALA A 34 -4.47 3.66 -8.84
C ALA A 34 -3.17 2.91 -8.52
N CYS A 35 -2.21 3.64 -7.95
CA CYS A 35 -1.08 3.04 -7.23
C CYS A 35 -1.52 2.75 -5.79
N VAL A 36 -1.16 1.60 -5.25
CA VAL A 36 -1.41 1.25 -3.86
C VAL A 36 -0.09 1.27 -3.11
N VAL A 37 -0.01 2.11 -2.08
CA VAL A 37 1.14 2.23 -1.19
C VAL A 37 0.83 1.45 0.08
N ILE A 38 1.61 0.43 0.38
CA ILE A 38 1.40 -0.34 1.61
C ILE A 38 2.22 0.25 2.75
N THR A 39 1.58 0.45 3.89
CA THR A 39 2.23 0.86 5.14
C THR A 39 1.80 -0.04 6.30
N VAL A 40 2.60 -0.10 7.36
CA VAL A 40 2.33 -0.91 8.55
C VAL A 40 2.41 -0.02 9.78
N LYS A 41 1.36 -0.03 10.62
CA LYS A 41 1.38 0.70 11.88
C LYS A 41 2.53 0.22 12.78
N GLY A 42 3.36 1.16 13.20
CA GLY A 42 4.54 0.89 14.04
C GLY A 42 5.81 0.52 13.29
N ASP A 43 5.82 0.52 11.95
CA ASP A 43 7.03 0.28 11.15
C ASP A 43 7.39 1.49 10.28
N ASP A 44 7.89 2.54 10.92
CA ASP A 44 8.19 3.81 10.26
C ASP A 44 9.34 3.68 9.26
N ALA A 45 10.29 2.78 9.49
CA ALA A 45 11.39 2.52 8.57
C ALA A 45 10.89 1.95 7.23
N PHE A 46 10.01 0.95 7.28
CA PHE A 46 9.37 0.41 6.09
C PHE A 46 8.46 1.44 5.41
N ASN A 47 7.66 2.17 6.20
CA ASN A 47 6.73 3.16 5.68
C ASN A 47 7.44 4.28 4.92
N ARG A 48 8.55 4.79 5.47
CA ARG A 48 9.37 5.82 4.81
C ARG A 48 9.91 5.33 3.46
N GLN A 49 10.43 4.11 3.41
CA GLN A 49 10.93 3.53 2.16
C GLN A 49 9.82 3.34 1.11
N SER A 50 8.64 2.88 1.55
CA SER A 50 7.47 2.70 0.68
C SER A 50 6.99 4.04 0.10
N LYS A 51 6.95 5.10 0.90
CA LYS A 51 6.58 6.45 0.45
C LYS A 51 7.60 7.02 -0.55
N ILE A 52 8.89 6.89 -0.26
CA ILE A 52 9.97 7.33 -1.18
C ILE A 52 9.88 6.60 -2.53
N LEU A 53 9.57 5.30 -2.53
CA LEU A 53 9.42 4.54 -3.77
C LEU A 53 8.27 5.08 -4.63
N VAL A 54 7.16 5.42 -3.99
CA VAL A 54 5.98 5.98 -4.67
C VAL A 54 6.30 7.36 -5.21
N ASP A 55 6.93 8.24 -4.43
CA ASP A 55 7.35 9.56 -4.91
C ASP A 55 8.23 9.50 -6.16
N LYS A 56 9.17 8.53 -6.20
CA LYS A 56 10.05 8.33 -7.35
C LYS A 56 9.36 7.77 -8.58
N THR A 57 8.26 7.04 -8.39
CA THR A 57 7.57 6.31 -9.47
C THR A 57 6.24 6.94 -9.86
N ARG A 58 5.78 7.95 -9.11
CA ARG A 58 4.52 8.65 -9.33
C ARG A 58 4.60 9.45 -10.63
N THR A 59 3.67 9.17 -11.53
CA THR A 59 3.37 10.05 -12.66
C THR A 59 2.30 11.05 -12.23
N LYS A 60 2.32 12.27 -12.79
CA LYS A 60 1.38 13.35 -12.43
C LYS A 60 -0.11 12.96 -12.55
N THR A 61 -0.42 11.93 -13.33
CA THR A 61 -1.79 11.49 -13.63
C THR A 61 -2.26 10.30 -12.79
N ARG A 62 -1.36 9.57 -12.10
CA ARG A 62 -1.72 8.36 -11.37
C ARG A 62 -2.06 8.68 -9.92
N LYS A 63 -3.33 8.50 -9.55
CA LYS A 63 -3.78 8.62 -8.15
C LYS A 63 -3.16 7.49 -7.32
N CYS A 64 -2.55 7.83 -6.19
CA CYS A 64 -2.06 6.85 -5.22
C CYS A 64 -3.03 6.78 -4.04
N ILE A 65 -3.22 5.58 -3.48
CA ILE A 65 -3.93 5.36 -2.23
C ILE A 65 -3.01 4.65 -1.25
N GLU A 66 -3.12 4.97 0.03
CA GLU A 66 -2.41 4.27 1.09
C GLU A 66 -3.29 3.14 1.63
N ALA A 67 -2.75 1.93 1.65
CA ALA A 67 -3.31 0.76 2.31
C ALA A 67 -2.50 0.50 3.59
N ARG A 68 -3.01 1.03 4.71
CA ARG A 68 -2.36 0.90 6.02
C ARG A 68 -2.81 -0.37 6.73
N LYS A 69 -1.86 -1.23 7.06
CA LYS A 69 -2.07 -2.43 7.87
C LYS A 69 -2.02 -2.09 9.37
N GLU A 70 -3.07 -2.46 10.09
CA GLU A 70 -3.18 -2.38 11.54
C GLU A 70 -3.58 -3.75 12.10
N GLY A 71 -2.58 -4.55 12.52
CA GLY A 71 -2.82 -5.94 12.92
C GLY A 71 -3.39 -6.77 11.76
N SER A 72 -4.63 -7.25 11.89
CA SER A 72 -5.35 -7.98 10.84
C SER A 72 -6.22 -7.11 9.94
N ARG A 73 -6.36 -5.82 10.26
CA ARG A 73 -7.21 -4.87 9.52
C ARG A 73 -6.39 -4.07 8.51
N TRP A 74 -7.06 -3.67 7.43
CA TRP A 74 -6.52 -2.79 6.42
C TRP A 74 -7.40 -1.55 6.30
N ILE A 75 -6.77 -0.38 6.33
CA ILE A 75 -7.44 0.91 6.25
C ILE A 75 -6.97 1.59 4.97
N LEU A 76 -7.92 1.92 4.09
CA LEU A 76 -7.64 2.72 2.89
C LEU A 76 -7.74 4.19 3.22
N GLN A 77 -6.71 4.95 2.84
CA GLN A 77 -6.66 6.39 3.00
C GLN A 77 -6.18 7.04 1.69
N PRO A 78 -6.67 8.24 1.33
CA PRO A 78 -6.03 9.01 0.27
C PRO A 78 -4.56 9.20 0.61
N SER A 79 -3.66 8.82 -0.31
CA SER A 79 -2.23 9.05 -0.11
C SER A 79 -1.94 10.54 -0.33
N ALA A 80 -1.60 11.27 0.73
CA ALA A 80 -1.13 12.66 0.65
C ALA A 80 0.37 12.78 0.26
N VAL A 81 1.03 11.64 0.05
CA VAL A 81 2.38 11.53 -0.52
C VAL A 81 2.34 12.03 -1.97
#